data_AF-A0A660L6J7-F1
#
_entry.id   AF-A0A660L6J7-F1
#
_cell.length_a   1.000
_cell.length_b   1.000
_cell.length_c   1.000
_cell.angle_alpha   90.00
_cell.angle_beta   90.00
_cell.angle_gamma   90.00
#
_symmetry.space_group_name_H-M   'P 1'
#
loop_
_entity.id
_entity.type
_entity.pdbx_description
1 polymer ?
#
loop_
_entity_poly.entity_id
_entity_poly.type
_entity_poly.pdbx_seq_one_letter_code
_entity_poly.pdbx_strand_id
1 'polypeptide(L)'
;MALLIWTMVGLALWHFTVFLPDNFWGGIVGAFCGALVGSIVFGLLINLGIPSEDDTNLLTGFEAIPGALAGMGFVWWLGVRQMRAAGATAPVH
;
A
#
# COMPACT_ATOMS: atom_id res chain seq x y z
N MET A 1 -0.39 15.18 13.99
CA MET A 1 -1.55 14.27 13.86
C MET A 1 -1.60 13.54 12.52
N ALA A 2 -1.09 14.15 11.44
CA ALA A 2 -1.10 13.61 10.07
C ALA A 2 -0.57 12.17 9.88
N LEU A 3 0.54 11.78 10.52
CA LEU A 3 1.11 10.42 10.37
C LEU A 3 0.11 9.32 10.78
N LEU A 4 -0.64 9.55 11.86
CA LEU A 4 -1.68 8.64 12.31
C LEU A 4 -2.80 8.54 11.27
N ILE A 5 -3.23 9.67 10.70
CA ILE A 5 -4.28 9.71 9.67
C ILE A 5 -3.83 8.93 8.44
N TRP A 6 -2.62 9.17 7.93
CA TRP A 6 -2.10 8.44 6.77
C TRP A 6 -2.07 6.94 7.01
N THR A 7 -1.61 6.53 8.19
CA THR A 7 -1.58 5.13 8.61
C THR A 7 -2.98 4.54 8.64
N MET A 8 -3.96 5.22 9.27
CA MET A 8 -5.34 4.73 9.38
C MET A 8 -6.03 4.67 8.02
N VAL A 9 -5.82 5.64 7.13
CA VAL A 9 -6.35 5.61 5.76
C VAL A 9 -5.72 4.47 4.96
N GLY A 10 -4.40 4.28 5.06
CA GLY A 10 -3.72 3.15 4.43
C GLY A 10 -4.25 1.80 4.90
N LEU A 11 -4.47 1.64 6.22
CA LEU A 11 -5.08 0.44 6.80
C LEU A 11 -6.52 0.24 6.33
N ALA A 12 -7.33 1.30 6.27
CA ALA A 12 -8.69 1.23 5.76
C ALA A 12 -8.72 0.72 4.32
N LEU A 13 -7.81 1.21 3.47
CA LEU A 13 -7.68 0.74 2.08
C LEU A 13 -7.19 -0.69 1.99
N TRP A 14 -6.22 -1.09 2.82
CA TRP A 14 -5.72 -2.46 2.88
C TRP A 14 -6.84 -3.46 3.23
N HIS A 15 -7.80 -3.13 4.08
CA HIS A 15 -8.91 -4.06 4.38
C HIS A 15 -9.70 -4.50 3.13
N PHE A 16 -9.78 -3.63 2.11
CA PHE A 16 -10.49 -3.97 0.87
C PHE A 16 -9.72 -4.95 -0.02
N THR A 17 -8.47 -5.30 0.29
CA THR A 17 -7.74 -6.33 -0.47
C THR A 17 -8.32 -7.72 -0.29
N VAL A 18 -9.20 -7.94 0.70
CA VAL A 18 -9.99 -9.19 0.83
C VAL A 18 -10.83 -9.47 -0.42
N PHE A 19 -11.24 -8.42 -1.16
CA PHE A 19 -12.00 -8.57 -2.41
C PHE A 19 -11.12 -8.79 -3.64
N LEU A 20 -9.79 -8.73 -3.50
CA LEU A 20 -8.84 -8.95 -4.59
C LEU A 20 -8.26 -10.36 -4.54
N PRO A 21 -7.90 -10.95 -5.69
CA PRO A 21 -7.11 -12.18 -5.72
C PRO A 21 -5.77 -11.99 -4.99
N ASP A 22 -5.44 -12.89 -4.06
CA ASP A 22 -4.22 -12.82 -3.25
C ASP A 22 -2.97 -13.20 -4.05
N ASN A 23 -2.58 -12.30 -4.97
CA ASN A 23 -1.35 -12.40 -5.76
C ASN A 23 -0.28 -11.44 -5.25
N PHE A 24 -0.37 -11.00 -3.99
CA PHE A 24 0.58 -10.09 -3.39
C PHE A 24 1.89 -10.82 -3.05
N TRP A 25 3.02 -10.17 -3.27
CA TRP A 25 4.30 -10.71 -2.82
C TRP A 25 4.35 -10.75 -1.29
N GLY A 26 4.39 -11.96 -0.71
CA GLY A 26 4.21 -12.15 0.74
C GLY A 26 2.75 -12.16 1.22
N GLY A 27 1.79 -12.32 0.30
CA GLY A 27 0.36 -12.39 0.58
C GLY A 27 -0.21 -11.13 1.22
N ILE A 28 -1.23 -11.30 2.06
CA ILE A 28 -1.92 -10.21 2.76
C ILE A 28 -0.99 -9.33 3.62
N VAL A 29 0.09 -9.91 4.18
CA VAL A 29 1.10 -9.18 4.96
C VAL A 29 1.96 -8.29 4.05
N GLY A 30 2.28 -8.75 2.84
CA GLY A 30 2.91 -7.92 1.82
C GLY A 30 2.06 -6.72 1.44
N ALA A 31 0.76 -6.95 1.20
CA ALA A 31 -0.20 -5.88 0.92
C ALA A 31 -0.28 -4.86 2.08
N PHE A 32 -0.28 -5.35 3.33
CA PHE A 32 -0.28 -4.54 4.54
C PHE A 32 0.93 -3.60 4.61
N CYS A 33 2.13 -4.16 4.45
CA CYS A 33 3.37 -3.38 4.43
C CYS A 33 3.39 -2.38 3.27
N GLY A 34 2.93 -2.79 2.08
CA GLY A 34 2.82 -1.92 0.92
C GLY A 34 1.89 -0.73 1.15
N ALA A 35 0.72 -0.96 1.75
CA ALA A 35 -0.24 0.10 2.07
C ALA A 35 0.31 1.11 3.08
N LEU A 36 0.95 0.62 4.15
CA LEU A 36 1.53 1.46 5.21
C LEU A 36 2.70 2.29 4.71
N VAL A 37 3.68 1.64 4.08
CA VAL A 37 4.86 2.34 3.55
C VAL A 37 4.44 3.30 2.45
N GLY A 38 3.55 2.87 1.55
CA GLY A 38 3.07 3.70 0.45
C GLY A 38 2.35 4.97 0.93
N SER A 39 1.39 4.84 1.84
CA SER A 39 0.64 5.98 2.39
C SER A 39 1.53 6.98 3.11
N ILE A 40 2.44 6.50 3.97
CA ILE A 40 3.35 7.35 4.75
C ILE A 40 4.35 8.06 3.84
N VAL A 41 4.98 7.34 2.92
CA VAL A 41 5.98 7.91 2.01
C VAL A 41 5.35 8.97 1.12
N PHE A 42 4.15 8.72 0.58
CA PHE A 42 3.48 9.71 -0.24
C PHE A 42 3.05 10.95 0.56
N GLY A 43 2.50 10.78 1.75
CA GLY A 43 2.16 11.90 2.65
C GLY A 43 3.38 12.78 2.97
N LEU A 44 4.54 12.16 3.21
CA LEU A 44 5.81 12.86 3.43
C LEU A 44 6.32 13.58 2.17
N LEU A 45 6.16 12.98 0.99
CA LEU A 45 6.59 13.60 -0.27
C LEU A 45 5.78 14.84 -0.62
N ILE A 46 4.47 14.85 -0.34
CA ILE A 46 3.60 16.00 -0.61
C ILE A 46 3.83 17.14 0.39
N ASN A 47 3.95 16.81 1.68
CA ASN A 47 4.02 17.84 2.73
C ASN A 47 5.44 18.28 3.06
N LEU A 48 6.47 17.54 2.60
CA LEU A 48 7.89 17.76 2.92
C LEU A 48 8.15 17.93 4.44
N GLY A 49 7.31 17.28 5.25
CA GLY A 49 7.23 17.43 6.71
C GLY A 49 5.99 16.71 7.24
N ILE A 50 5.84 16.65 8.57
CA ILE A 50 4.65 16.07 9.22
C ILE A 50 3.77 17.24 9.71
N PRO A 51 2.60 17.49 9.09
CA PRO A 51 1.70 18.55 9.51
C PRO A 51 1.30 18.44 10.99
N SER A 52 1.32 19.59 11.66
CA SER A 52 0.84 19.76 13.04
C SER A 52 -0.70 19.66 13.09
N GLU A 53 -1.28 19.62 14.30
CA GLU A 53 -2.73 19.47 14.48
C GLU A 53 -3.53 20.60 13.82
N ASP A 54 -3.03 21.84 13.88
CA ASP A 54 -3.71 23.03 13.34
C ASP A 54 -3.80 23.03 11.79
N ASP A 55 -2.89 22.33 11.12
CA ASP A 55 -2.86 22.21 9.65
C ASP A 55 -3.48 20.88 9.16
N THR A 56 -3.89 20.01 10.09
CA THR A 56 -4.45 18.71 9.76
C THR A 56 -5.92 18.85 9.37
N ASN A 57 -6.24 18.58 8.11
CA ASN A 57 -7.59 18.66 7.58
C ASN A 57 -7.99 17.36 6.86
N LEU A 58 -9.22 17.29 6.34
CA LEU A 58 -9.68 16.09 5.61
C LEU A 58 -8.81 15.80 4.37
N LEU A 59 -8.21 16.83 3.77
CA LEU A 59 -7.31 16.69 2.62
C LEU A 59 -6.06 15.87 2.97
N THR A 60 -5.54 16.00 4.19
CA THR A 60 -4.43 15.20 4.70
C THR A 60 -4.71 13.70 4.58
N GLY A 61 -5.97 13.27 4.72
CA GLY A 61 -6.38 11.88 4.50
C GLY A 61 -6.35 11.46 3.03
N PHE A 62 -6.74 12.34 2.11
CA PHE A 62 -6.73 12.05 0.67
C PHE A 62 -5.33 11.87 0.12
N GLU A 63 -4.33 12.55 0.69
CA GLU A 63 -2.92 12.40 0.32
C GLU A 63 -2.41 10.97 0.56
N ALA A 64 -2.92 10.26 1.56
CA ALA A 64 -2.51 8.88 1.82
C ALA A 64 -3.03 7.88 0.79
N ILE A 65 -4.12 8.20 0.08
CA ILE A 65 -4.82 7.26 -0.82
C ILE A 65 -3.93 6.88 -2.02
N PRO A 66 -3.37 7.82 -2.81
CA PRO A 66 -2.48 7.47 -3.92
C PRO A 66 -1.29 6.64 -3.47
N GLY A 67 -0.68 7.02 -2.34
CA GLY A 67 0.45 6.29 -1.76
C GLY A 67 0.13 4.85 -1.42
N ALA A 68 -0.97 4.61 -0.70
CA ALA A 68 -1.40 3.27 -0.32
C ALA A 68 -1.68 2.39 -1.55
N LEU A 69 -2.40 2.93 -2.55
CA LEU A 69 -2.73 2.22 -3.78
C LEU A 69 -1.47 1.88 -4.59
N ALA A 70 -0.53 2.83 -4.72
CA ALA A 70 0.73 2.60 -5.41
C ALA A 70 1.58 1.54 -4.70
N GLY A 71 1.68 1.60 -3.36
CA GLY A 71 2.44 0.64 -2.57
C GLY A 71 1.88 -0.78 -2.66
N MET A 72 0.56 -0.95 -2.48
CA MET A 72 -0.11 -2.24 -2.67
C MET A 72 0.00 -2.75 -4.11
N GLY A 73 -0.20 -1.87 -5.09
CA GLY A 73 -0.08 -2.21 -6.51
C GLY A 73 1.32 -2.68 -6.90
N PHE A 74 2.36 -2.07 -6.31
CA PHE A 74 3.74 -2.50 -6.50
C PHE A 74 3.99 -3.91 -5.94
N VAL A 75 3.51 -4.19 -4.73
CA VAL A 75 3.64 -5.51 -4.10
C VAL A 75 2.85 -6.58 -4.87
N TRP A 76 1.66 -6.24 -5.36
CA TRP A 76 0.87 -7.12 -6.23
C TRP A 76 1.59 -7.44 -7.53
N TRP A 77 2.17 -6.43 -8.18
CA TRP A 77 2.93 -6.61 -9.41
C TRP A 77 4.14 -7.54 -9.23
N LEU A 78 4.87 -7.39 -8.12
CA LEU A 78 5.97 -8.29 -7.78
C LEU A 78 5.49 -9.73 -7.56
N GLY A 79 4.36 -9.92 -6.87
CA GLY A 79 3.81 -11.25 -6.60
C GLY A 79 3.36 -11.96 -7.88
N VAL A 80 2.68 -11.26 -8.78
CA VAL A 80 2.32 -11.78 -10.11
C VAL A 80 3.55 -12.19 -10.93
N ARG A 81 4.64 -11.43 -10.87
CA ARG A 81 5.89 -11.79 -11.56
C ARG A 81 6.54 -13.04 -10.99
N GLN A 82 6.54 -13.18 -9.66
CA GLN A 82 7.07 -14.38 -9.00
C GLN A 82 6.27 -15.63 -9.37
N MET A 83 4.93 -15.55 -9.36
CA MET A 83 4.05 -16.65 -9.77
C MET A 83 4.30 -17.08 -11.22
N ARG A 84 4.44 -16.11 -12.14
CA ARG A 84 4.75 -16.38 -13.56
C ARG A 84 6.10 -17.08 -13.73
N ALA A 85 7.12 -16.63 -13.01
CA ALA A 85 8.44 -17.25 -13.05
C ALA A 85 8.42 -18.69 -12.51
N ALA A 86 7.69 -18.93 -11.41
CA ALA A 86 7.52 -20.26 -10.84
C ALA A 86 6.77 -21.22 -11.79
N GLY A 87 5.72 -20.74 -12.46
CA GLY A 87 4.97 -21.51 -13.45
C GLY A 87 5.81 -21.89 -14.68
N ALA A 88 6.75 -21.03 -15.10
CA ALA A 88 7.67 -21.33 -16.20
C ALA A 88 8.70 -22.44 -15.87
N THR A 89 8.92 -22.73 -14.58
CA THR A 89 9.87 -23.75 -14.10
C THR A 89 9.20 -25.06 -13.69
N ALA A 90 7.88 -25.18 -13.80
CA ALA A 90 7.18 -26.41 -13.45
C ALA A 90 7.48 -27.52 -14.48
N PRO A 91 7.93 -28.72 -14.06
CA PRO A 91 8.16 -29.82 -14.98
C PRO A 91 6.84 -30.22 -15.65
N VAL A 92 6.87 -30.30 -16.99
CA VAL A 92 5.78 -30.85 -17.79
C VAL A 92 5.79 -32.36 -17.53
N HIS A 93 4.88 -32.84 -16.69
CA HIS A 93 4.66 -34.27 -16.46
C HIS A 93 3.76 -34.86 -17.55
#